data_AF-A0A959FWZ8-F1
#
_entry.id   AF-A0A959FWZ8-F1
#
_cell.length_a   1.000
_cell.length_b   1.000
_cell.length_c   1.000
_cell.angle_alpha   90.00
_cell.angle_beta   90.00
_cell.angle_gamma   90.00
#
_symmetry.space_group_name_H-M   'P 1'
#
loop_
_entity.id
_entity.type
_entity.pdbx_description
1 polymer ?
#
loop_
_entity_poly.entity_id
_entity_poly.type
_entity_poly.pdbx_seq_one_letter_code
_entity_poly.pdbx_strand_id
1 'polypeptide(L)'
;MQILVLNCGSSSVKAAVLSMPDGHILLEVMVERIHQAPVCQFSDGSTLSDLPTGHEAALKVLLPAILQKLPVGQLDGIGHRVVHGGEYFDRATRITPSVIERIASLNELAPLHNPVNVVGIQIAQEIFPELLHVAVFDTAFHRTLPKRAQLYALPIELTEKYQLKRYGFHGTSHEYVAKQAAKAMGMDLRDLKLIACHLGGGCSISAIEYGRSVETSMGMTPLEGLVMGTRPGDLDPGILMFLQEKEGWSVEELNEVLNKKSGLKGLSGASSDMRDILDRAAQGDEHARMAIQVFTHRVRKYIGAYAAMMGGVDGIIFTGGIGE
;
A
#
# COMPACT_ATOMS: atom_id res chain seq x y z
N MET A 1 4.16 6.92 25.41
CA MET A 1 2.96 6.11 25.05
C MET A 1 3.41 4.92 24.20
N GLN A 2 2.80 3.75 24.34
CA GLN A 2 3.05 2.57 23.52
C GLN A 2 1.88 2.36 22.55
N ILE A 3 2.13 2.57 21.25
CA ILE A 3 1.10 2.49 20.21
C ILE A 3 1.33 1.24 19.38
N LEU A 4 0.33 0.36 19.32
CA LEU A 4 0.33 -0.77 18.40
C LEU A 4 -0.12 -0.29 17.03
N VAL A 5 0.69 -0.52 16.00
CA VAL A 5 0.30 -0.33 14.60
C VAL A 5 0.03 -1.69 13.99
N LEU A 6 -1.16 -1.87 13.42
CA LEU A 6 -1.64 -3.11 12.83
C LEU A 6 -1.91 -2.94 11.34
N ASN A 7 -1.38 -3.86 10.54
CA ASN A 7 -1.58 -3.92 9.09
C ASN A 7 -1.94 -5.35 8.69
N CYS A 8 -3.23 -5.59 8.41
CA CYS A 8 -3.72 -6.87 7.94
C CYS A 8 -3.80 -6.85 6.39
N GLY A 9 -2.92 -7.61 5.74
CA GLY A 9 -2.95 -7.86 4.30
C GLY A 9 -3.69 -9.15 3.96
N SER A 10 -3.97 -9.40 2.68
CA SER A 10 -4.77 -10.58 2.26
C SER A 10 -4.15 -11.93 2.62
N SER A 11 -2.84 -12.02 2.82
CA SER A 11 -2.14 -13.26 3.16
C SER A 11 -1.20 -13.15 4.36
N SER A 12 -1.17 -11.97 5.02
CA SER A 12 -0.22 -11.66 6.09
C SER A 12 -0.80 -10.68 7.09
N VAL A 13 -0.20 -10.63 8.28
CA VAL A 13 -0.41 -9.58 9.28
C VAL A 13 0.96 -9.04 9.67
N LYS A 14 1.11 -7.72 9.65
CA LYS A 14 2.28 -7.03 10.18
C LYS A 14 1.86 -6.16 11.33
N ALA A 15 2.60 -6.18 12.42
CA ALA A 15 2.38 -5.29 13.53
C ALA A 15 3.69 -4.78 14.12
N ALA A 16 3.65 -3.56 14.66
CA ALA A 16 4.76 -2.95 15.35
C ALA A 16 4.24 -2.20 16.59
N VAL A 17 4.98 -2.25 17.70
CA VAL A 17 4.70 -1.42 18.87
C VAL A 17 5.75 -0.31 18.93
N LEU A 18 5.29 0.93 18.87
CA LEU A 18 6.14 2.11 18.92
C LEU A 18 6.05 2.80 20.28
N SER A 19 7.20 3.17 20.83
CA SER A 19 7.30 4.20 21.86
C SER A 19 7.12 5.56 21.21
N MET A 20 6.25 6.38 21.80
CA MET A 20 6.00 7.77 21.41
C MET A 20 6.34 8.71 22.56
N PRO A 21 6.90 9.91 22.28
CA PRO A 21 6.93 10.58 20.97
C PRO A 21 8.16 10.30 20.09
N ASP A 22 9.14 9.56 20.58
CA ASP A 22 10.42 9.31 19.90
C ASP A 22 10.30 8.40 18.67
N GLY A 23 9.24 7.60 18.57
CA GLY A 23 8.98 6.71 17.44
C GLY A 23 9.85 5.45 17.44
N HIS A 24 10.49 5.13 18.57
CA HIS A 24 11.33 3.95 18.67
C HIS A 24 10.48 2.68 18.63
N ILE A 25 10.89 1.72 17.81
CA ILE A 25 10.19 0.44 17.66
C ILE A 25 10.62 -0.48 18.80
N LEU A 26 9.67 -0.87 19.65
CA LEU A 26 9.88 -1.78 20.78
C LEU A 26 9.78 -3.24 20.37
N LEU A 27 8.89 -3.55 19.43
CA LEU A 27 8.64 -4.91 18.94
C LEU A 27 8.04 -4.82 17.54
N GLU A 28 8.49 -5.68 16.63
CA GLU A 28 7.80 -5.94 15.37
C GLU A 28 7.43 -7.41 15.30
N VAL A 29 6.36 -7.70 14.57
CA VAL A 29 5.95 -9.05 14.26
C VAL A 29 5.39 -9.13 12.85
N MET A 30 5.75 -10.20 12.17
CA MET A 30 5.23 -10.55 10.86
C MET A 30 4.66 -11.95 10.91
N VAL A 31 3.40 -12.07 10.49
CA VAL A 31 2.74 -13.34 10.21
C VAL A 31 2.56 -13.44 8.70
N GLU A 32 3.14 -14.47 8.09
CA GLU A 32 2.97 -14.79 6.68
C GLU A 32 2.14 -16.06 6.50
N ARG A 33 1.64 -16.29 5.27
CA ARG A 33 0.90 -17.51 4.90
C ARG A 33 -0.30 -17.78 5.81
N ILE A 34 -1.01 -16.72 6.21
CA ILE A 34 -2.07 -16.78 7.24
C ILE A 34 -3.22 -17.73 6.89
N HIS A 35 -3.46 -18.00 5.60
CA HIS A 35 -4.50 -18.92 5.11
C HIS A 35 -3.99 -20.33 4.75
N GLN A 36 -2.71 -20.63 4.99
CA GLN A 36 -2.10 -21.91 4.66
C GLN A 36 -1.47 -22.52 5.92
N ALA A 37 -0.16 -22.31 6.09
CA ALA A 37 0.61 -22.67 7.26
C ALA A 37 1.23 -21.38 7.82
N PRO A 38 0.53 -20.70 8.74
CA PRO A 38 0.98 -19.42 9.27
C PRO A 38 2.38 -19.53 9.87
N VAL A 39 3.24 -18.56 9.55
CA VAL A 39 4.56 -18.42 10.16
C VAL A 39 4.67 -17.06 10.79
N CYS A 40 4.90 -17.05 12.10
CA CYS A 40 4.99 -15.86 12.92
C CYS A 40 6.42 -15.65 13.40
N GLN A 41 6.99 -14.47 13.12
CA GLN A 41 8.32 -14.08 13.53
C GLN A 41 8.31 -12.70 14.17
N PHE A 42 8.89 -12.59 15.36
CA PHE A 42 9.10 -11.35 16.07
C PHE A 42 10.50 -10.78 15.82
N SER A 43 10.67 -9.47 16.01
CA SER A 43 11.97 -8.80 15.91
C SER A 43 12.98 -9.22 16.98
N ASP A 44 12.52 -9.80 18.10
CA ASP A 44 13.36 -10.38 19.15
C ASP A 44 13.90 -11.78 18.80
N GLY A 45 13.60 -12.28 17.59
CA GLY A 45 14.01 -13.60 17.10
C GLY A 45 13.10 -14.74 17.53
N SER A 46 12.12 -14.49 18.40
CA SER A 46 11.16 -15.52 18.81
C SER A 46 10.06 -15.75 17.77
N THR A 47 9.36 -16.87 17.91
CA THR A 47 8.26 -17.29 17.03
C THR A 47 7.07 -17.74 17.85
N LEU A 48 5.85 -17.59 17.32
CA LEU A 48 4.69 -18.31 17.81
C LEU A 48 4.46 -19.55 16.96
N SER A 49 4.54 -20.73 17.57
CA SER A 49 4.16 -21.99 16.93
C SER A 49 2.64 -22.13 16.88
N ASP A 50 2.16 -22.94 15.94
CA ASP A 50 0.75 -23.38 15.87
C ASP A 50 -0.28 -22.25 15.81
N LEU A 51 0.09 -21.12 15.20
CA LEU A 51 -0.84 -20.02 14.96
C LEU A 51 -1.98 -20.53 14.06
N PRO A 52 -3.25 -20.36 14.45
CA PRO A 52 -4.37 -20.88 13.67
C PRO A 52 -4.50 -20.15 12.33
N THR A 53 -5.02 -20.88 11.34
CA THR A 53 -5.25 -20.36 9.99
C THR A 53 -6.41 -19.38 9.96
N GLY A 54 -6.22 -18.25 9.26
CA GLY A 54 -7.21 -17.18 9.07
C GLY A 54 -7.02 -16.00 10.00
N HIS A 55 -7.28 -14.78 9.51
CA HIS A 55 -7.04 -13.53 10.25
C HIS A 55 -7.70 -13.49 11.61
N GLU A 56 -8.98 -13.86 11.69
CA GLU A 56 -9.71 -13.80 12.96
C GLU A 56 -9.05 -14.66 14.04
N ALA A 57 -8.84 -15.94 13.76
CA ALA A 57 -8.26 -16.86 14.72
C ALA A 57 -6.81 -16.50 15.04
N ALA A 58 -6.02 -16.14 14.02
CA ALA A 58 -4.62 -15.76 14.20
C ALA A 58 -4.47 -14.51 15.07
N LEU A 59 -5.30 -13.49 14.85
CA LEU A 59 -5.26 -12.23 15.63
C LEU A 59 -5.67 -12.44 17.09
N LYS A 60 -6.62 -13.34 17.36
CA LYS A 60 -7.02 -13.72 18.72
C LYS A 60 -5.87 -14.32 19.53
N VAL A 61 -4.89 -14.95 18.88
CA VAL A 61 -3.67 -15.47 19.52
C VAL A 61 -2.53 -14.44 19.50
N LEU A 62 -2.34 -13.76 18.36
CA LEU A 62 -1.24 -12.84 18.13
C LEU A 62 -1.28 -11.60 19.03
N LEU A 63 -2.45 -10.96 19.15
CA LEU A 63 -2.58 -9.68 19.86
C LEU A 63 -2.26 -9.79 21.36
N PRO A 64 -2.76 -10.80 22.11
CA PRO A 64 -2.34 -11.02 23.49
C PRO A 64 -0.85 -11.34 23.61
N ALA A 65 -0.30 -12.11 22.67
CA ALA A 65 1.12 -12.46 22.68
C ALA A 65 2.04 -11.24 22.46
N ILE A 66 1.62 -10.29 21.61
CA ILE A 66 2.30 -8.99 21.46
C ILE A 66 2.33 -8.27 22.81
N LEU A 67 1.18 -8.15 23.50
CA LEU A 67 1.11 -7.45 24.79
C LEU A 67 2.03 -8.08 25.85
N GLN A 68 2.05 -9.41 25.94
CA GLN A 68 2.89 -10.15 26.90
C GLN A 68 4.40 -9.95 26.67
N LYS A 69 4.80 -9.63 25.44
CA LYS A 69 6.21 -9.38 25.08
C LYS A 69 6.66 -7.96 25.37
N LEU A 70 5.74 -7.04 25.66
CA LEU A 70 6.11 -5.66 25.95
C LEU A 70 6.72 -5.54 27.34
N PRO A 71 7.81 -4.76 27.52
CA PRO A 71 8.48 -4.61 28.82
C PRO A 71 7.57 -4.12 29.95
N VAL A 72 6.56 -3.30 29.61
CA VAL A 72 5.60 -2.71 30.56
C VAL A 72 4.22 -3.36 30.44
N GLY A 73 4.04 -4.34 29.53
CA GLY A 73 2.78 -5.06 29.35
C GLY A 73 1.55 -4.18 29.10
N GLN A 74 1.73 -2.99 28.52
CA GLN A 74 0.69 -1.98 28.34
C GLN A 74 0.71 -1.41 26.92
N LEU A 75 -0.48 -1.16 26.38
CA LEU A 75 -0.71 -0.38 25.16
C LEU A 75 -1.58 0.84 25.51
N ASP A 76 -1.32 1.97 24.87
CA ASP A 76 -2.08 3.21 25.06
C ASP A 76 -3.04 3.50 23.90
N GLY A 77 -2.89 2.80 22.77
CA GLY A 77 -3.75 2.94 21.60
C GLY A 77 -3.32 2.05 20.44
N ILE A 78 -4.21 1.94 19.44
CA ILE A 78 -4.00 1.09 18.26
C ILE A 78 -4.27 1.86 16.97
N GLY A 79 -3.28 1.94 16.10
CA GLY A 79 -3.40 2.43 14.74
C GLY A 79 -3.63 1.29 13.76
N HIS A 80 -4.67 1.39 12.93
CA HIS A 80 -5.04 0.40 11.93
C HIS A 80 -4.78 0.97 10.55
N ARG A 81 -3.93 0.32 9.76
CA ARG A 81 -3.82 0.64 8.34
C ARG A 81 -5.06 0.14 7.61
N VAL A 82 -5.72 1.03 6.88
CA VAL A 82 -6.87 0.73 6.03
C VAL A 82 -6.54 1.11 4.60
N VAL A 83 -6.73 0.19 3.66
CA VAL A 83 -6.32 0.43 2.26
C VAL A 83 -7.19 1.48 1.59
N HIS A 84 -8.52 1.37 1.68
CA HIS A 84 -9.41 2.25 0.93
C HIS A 84 -10.36 3.03 1.84
N GLY A 85 -10.23 4.36 1.84
CA GLY A 85 -11.09 5.31 2.58
C GLY A 85 -12.19 5.94 1.74
N GLY A 86 -12.18 5.69 0.42
CA GLY A 86 -13.19 6.21 -0.49
C GLY A 86 -13.20 7.74 -0.50
N GLU A 87 -14.37 8.33 -0.66
CA GLU A 87 -14.53 9.78 -0.59
C GLU A 87 -14.69 10.31 0.84
N TYR A 88 -15.00 9.42 1.78
CA TYR A 88 -15.47 9.74 3.12
C TYR A 88 -14.34 10.06 4.10
N PHE A 89 -13.16 9.45 3.91
CA PHE A 89 -12.05 9.58 4.84
C PHE A 89 -10.87 10.33 4.19
N ASP A 90 -10.63 11.56 4.66
CA ASP A 90 -9.54 12.43 4.21
C ASP A 90 -8.38 12.54 5.21
N ARG A 91 -8.51 11.88 6.37
CA ARG A 91 -7.53 11.90 7.44
C ARG A 91 -7.67 10.67 8.33
N ALA A 92 -6.67 10.46 9.18
CA ALA A 92 -6.75 9.47 10.25
C ALA A 92 -7.97 9.74 11.14
N THR A 93 -8.76 8.70 11.41
CA THR A 93 -10.09 8.85 12.04
C THR A 93 -10.22 7.90 13.23
N ARG A 94 -10.73 8.40 14.36
CA ARG A 94 -11.07 7.54 15.51
C ARG A 94 -12.12 6.52 15.09
N ILE A 95 -11.88 5.25 15.40
CA ILE A 95 -12.76 4.15 15.06
C ILE A 95 -13.98 4.17 16.00
N THR A 96 -15.16 4.10 15.39
CA THR A 96 -16.48 3.96 16.00
C THR A 96 -17.27 2.90 15.19
N PRO A 97 -18.41 2.39 15.69
CA PRO A 97 -19.24 1.47 14.90
C PRO A 97 -19.60 2.00 13.51
N SER A 98 -19.96 3.29 13.40
CA SER A 98 -20.28 3.94 12.12
C SER A 98 -19.08 4.06 11.17
N VAL A 99 -17.85 4.21 11.70
CA VAL A 99 -16.63 4.19 10.89
C VAL A 99 -16.39 2.79 10.31
N ILE A 100 -16.62 1.73 11.10
CA ILE A 100 -16.45 0.34 10.65
C ILE A 100 -17.45 0.01 9.55
N GLU A 101 -18.73 0.34 9.75
CA GLU A 101 -19.78 0.19 8.73
C GLU A 101 -19.42 0.93 7.44
N ARG A 102 -18.89 2.15 7.56
CA ARG A 102 -18.47 2.92 6.40
C ARG A 102 -17.28 2.29 5.67
N ILE A 103 -16.28 1.77 6.39
CA ILE A 103 -15.15 1.04 5.78
C ILE A 103 -15.67 -0.22 5.06
N ALA A 104 -16.60 -0.95 5.69
CA ALA A 104 -17.21 -2.14 5.11
C ALA A 104 -18.02 -1.83 3.83
N SER A 105 -18.70 -0.67 3.76
CA SER A 105 -19.39 -0.25 2.53
C SER A 105 -18.45 0.03 1.35
N LEU A 106 -17.14 0.16 1.61
CA LEU A 106 -16.10 0.36 0.59
C LEU A 106 -15.42 -0.95 0.17
N ASN A 107 -15.91 -2.11 0.64
CA ASN A 107 -15.35 -3.41 0.29
C ASN A 107 -15.35 -3.66 -1.23
N GLU A 108 -16.34 -3.16 -1.96
CA GLU A 108 -16.39 -3.30 -3.42
C GLU A 108 -15.25 -2.57 -4.13
N LEU A 109 -14.72 -1.49 -3.55
CA LEU A 109 -13.59 -0.74 -4.12
C LEU A 109 -12.23 -1.41 -3.83
N ALA A 110 -12.13 -2.20 -2.76
CA ALA A 110 -10.91 -2.89 -2.36
C ALA A 110 -11.21 -4.28 -1.76
N PRO A 111 -11.76 -5.22 -2.56
CA PRO A 111 -12.34 -6.48 -2.06
C PRO A 111 -11.31 -7.41 -1.41
N LEU A 112 -10.04 -7.30 -1.79
CA LEU A 112 -8.96 -8.11 -1.22
C LEU A 112 -8.36 -7.51 0.06
N HIS A 113 -8.72 -6.28 0.43
CA HIS A 113 -8.04 -5.53 1.49
C HIS A 113 -8.98 -5.03 2.57
N ASN A 114 -10.01 -4.25 2.22
CA ASN A 114 -10.90 -3.65 3.21
C ASN A 114 -11.61 -4.67 4.10
N PRO A 115 -12.12 -5.83 3.60
CA PRO A 115 -12.73 -6.84 4.47
C PRO A 115 -11.78 -7.33 5.56
N VAL A 116 -10.52 -7.57 5.19
CA VAL A 116 -9.47 -8.01 6.12
C VAL A 116 -9.09 -6.91 7.11
N ASN A 117 -9.09 -5.64 6.67
CA ASN A 117 -8.88 -4.51 7.58
C ASN A 117 -10.00 -4.38 8.61
N VAL A 118 -11.26 -4.59 8.20
CA VAL A 118 -12.42 -4.60 9.11
C VAL A 118 -12.31 -5.71 10.15
N VAL A 119 -11.97 -6.93 9.73
CA VAL A 119 -11.72 -8.05 10.68
C VAL A 119 -10.62 -7.69 11.67
N GLY A 120 -9.51 -7.11 11.19
CA GLY A 120 -8.41 -6.66 12.05
C GLY A 120 -8.85 -5.65 13.11
N ILE A 121 -9.66 -4.67 12.71
CA ILE A 121 -10.22 -3.66 13.61
C ILE A 121 -11.13 -4.29 14.66
N GLN A 122 -12.07 -5.13 14.23
CA GLN A 122 -13.06 -5.76 15.11
C GLN A 122 -12.39 -6.63 16.17
N ILE A 123 -11.47 -7.51 15.76
CA ILE A 123 -10.77 -8.39 16.70
C ILE A 123 -9.89 -7.59 17.68
N ALA A 124 -9.24 -6.53 17.21
CA ALA A 124 -8.49 -5.68 18.12
C ALA A 124 -9.39 -4.98 19.14
N GLN A 125 -10.59 -4.53 18.75
CA GLN A 125 -11.56 -3.91 19.67
C GLN A 125 -12.17 -4.90 20.65
N GLU A 126 -12.37 -6.16 20.24
CA GLU A 126 -12.80 -7.23 21.14
C GLU A 126 -11.77 -7.49 22.24
N ILE A 127 -10.47 -7.50 21.89
CA ILE A 127 -9.37 -7.81 22.82
C ILE A 127 -9.00 -6.59 23.67
N PHE A 128 -9.07 -5.39 23.10
CA PHE A 128 -8.65 -4.14 23.75
C PHE A 128 -9.76 -3.07 23.74
N PRO A 129 -10.93 -3.33 24.34
CA PRO A 129 -12.12 -2.47 24.20
C PRO A 129 -11.94 -1.05 24.76
N GLU A 130 -11.09 -0.90 25.78
CA GLU A 130 -10.87 0.38 26.46
C GLU A 130 -9.85 1.29 25.74
N LEU A 131 -9.12 0.77 24.75
CA LEU A 131 -8.09 1.55 24.06
C LEU A 131 -8.68 2.48 23.01
N LEU A 132 -7.92 3.52 22.66
CA LEU A 132 -8.23 4.35 21.50
C LEU A 132 -7.81 3.63 20.22
N HIS A 133 -8.76 3.40 19.32
CA HIS A 133 -8.51 2.84 17.99
C HIS A 133 -8.60 3.95 16.93
N VAL A 134 -7.63 4.00 16.01
CA VAL A 134 -7.57 4.98 14.92
C VAL A 134 -7.34 4.25 13.59
N ALA A 135 -8.16 4.54 12.57
CA ALA A 135 -7.94 4.09 11.20
C ALA A 135 -7.10 5.12 10.44
N VAL A 136 -6.06 4.67 9.73
CA VAL A 136 -5.19 5.47 8.87
C VAL A 136 -5.31 4.95 7.45
N PHE A 137 -5.73 5.82 6.52
CA PHE A 137 -6.13 5.40 5.18
C PHE A 137 -5.04 5.68 4.14
N ASP A 138 -4.67 4.67 3.36
CA ASP A 138 -3.68 4.81 2.28
C ASP A 138 -4.11 5.79 1.17
N THR A 139 -5.40 6.09 1.09
CA THR A 139 -6.02 6.99 0.09
C THR A 139 -6.16 8.44 0.60
N ALA A 140 -6.02 8.69 1.90
CA ALA A 140 -6.36 9.98 2.52
C ALA A 140 -5.49 11.14 1.99
N PHE A 141 -4.17 10.94 1.90
CA PHE A 141 -3.24 11.98 1.42
C PHE A 141 -3.60 12.48 0.02
N HIS A 142 -4.09 11.59 -0.83
CA HIS A 142 -4.48 11.85 -2.22
C HIS A 142 -5.88 12.48 -2.35
N ARG A 143 -6.61 12.73 -1.25
CA ARG A 143 -7.90 13.46 -1.32
C ARG A 143 -7.74 14.90 -1.81
N THR A 144 -6.52 15.42 -1.77
CA THR A 144 -6.17 16.75 -2.30
C THR A 144 -5.99 16.80 -3.81
N LEU A 145 -6.06 15.66 -4.52
CA LEU A 145 -5.99 15.62 -5.98
C LEU A 145 -7.05 16.56 -6.61
N PRO A 146 -6.70 17.42 -7.57
CA PRO A 146 -7.67 18.21 -8.30
C PRO A 146 -8.54 17.31 -9.19
N LYS A 147 -9.77 17.74 -9.53
CA LYS A 147 -10.71 16.96 -10.38
C LYS A 147 -10.06 16.46 -11.68
N ARG A 148 -9.22 17.28 -12.31
CA ARG A 148 -8.49 16.94 -13.55
C ARG A 148 -7.55 15.72 -13.41
N ALA A 149 -7.05 15.44 -12.21
CA ALA A 149 -6.20 14.29 -11.90
C ALA A 149 -7.01 13.10 -11.36
N GLN A 150 -8.23 13.34 -10.86
CA GLN A 150 -9.10 12.30 -10.33
C GLN A 150 -9.90 11.57 -11.42
N LEU A 151 -10.42 12.31 -12.40
CA LEU A 151 -11.37 11.78 -13.36
C LEU A 151 -10.67 10.98 -14.46
N TYR A 152 -11.18 9.78 -14.72
CA TYR A 152 -10.93 9.10 -15.99
C TYR A 152 -11.82 9.68 -17.08
N ALA A 153 -11.36 9.64 -18.33
CA ALA A 153 -12.15 10.04 -19.49
C ALA A 153 -13.20 8.97 -19.87
N LEU A 154 -14.10 8.68 -18.93
CA LEU A 154 -15.20 7.74 -19.05
C LEU A 154 -16.54 8.50 -19.12
N PRO A 155 -17.64 7.85 -19.58
CA PRO A 155 -18.97 8.42 -19.49
C PRO A 155 -19.30 8.87 -18.06
N ILE A 156 -19.79 10.10 -17.91
CA ILE A 156 -19.98 10.74 -16.60
C ILE A 156 -20.96 9.95 -15.73
N GLU A 157 -21.97 9.34 -16.34
CA GLU A 157 -22.99 8.54 -15.67
C GLU A 157 -22.39 7.31 -14.99
N LEU A 158 -21.38 6.69 -15.61
CA LEU A 158 -20.68 5.54 -15.01
C LEU A 158 -19.77 6.00 -13.86
N THR A 159 -19.08 7.12 -14.05
CA THR A 159 -18.23 7.70 -13.01
C THR A 159 -19.03 8.04 -11.75
N GLU A 160 -20.19 8.68 -11.89
CA GLU A 160 -21.06 9.04 -10.74
C GLU A 160 -21.73 7.81 -10.12
N LYS A 161 -22.18 6.86 -10.92
CA LYS A 161 -22.88 5.67 -10.42
C LYS A 161 -21.97 4.73 -9.64
N TYR A 162 -20.74 4.51 -10.13
CA TYR A 162 -19.81 3.52 -9.58
C TYR A 162 -18.59 4.15 -8.91
N GLN A 163 -18.55 5.47 -8.80
CA GLN A 163 -17.44 6.22 -8.20
C GLN A 163 -16.09 5.91 -8.88
N LEU A 164 -16.10 5.84 -10.22
CA LEU A 164 -14.94 5.50 -11.05
C LEU A 164 -13.98 6.68 -11.16
N LYS A 165 -12.98 6.70 -10.30
CA LYS A 165 -11.98 7.75 -10.26
C LYS A 165 -10.68 7.27 -9.64
N ARG A 166 -9.62 8.05 -9.83
CA ARG A 166 -8.35 7.87 -9.16
C ARG A 166 -8.49 8.18 -7.67
N TYR A 167 -8.14 7.20 -6.83
CA TYR A 167 -7.99 7.37 -5.39
C TYR A 167 -6.52 7.50 -5.01
N GLY A 168 -5.65 6.68 -5.61
CA GLY A 168 -4.23 6.61 -5.26
C GLY A 168 -3.96 5.89 -3.93
N PHE A 169 -2.79 5.28 -3.80
CA PHE A 169 -2.39 4.53 -2.61
C PHE A 169 -0.93 4.82 -2.25
N HIS A 170 -0.49 4.25 -1.12
CA HIS A 170 0.74 4.63 -0.42
C HIS A 170 0.71 6.08 0.10
N GLY A 171 -0.47 6.65 0.31
CA GLY A 171 -0.63 8.04 0.77
C GLY A 171 0.10 8.32 2.07
N THR A 172 0.02 7.42 3.05
CA THR A 172 0.77 7.55 4.32
C THR A 172 2.28 7.59 4.11
N SER A 173 2.81 6.79 3.17
CA SER A 173 4.24 6.79 2.86
C SER A 173 4.63 8.08 2.14
N HIS A 174 3.90 8.47 1.10
CA HIS A 174 4.13 9.71 0.36
C HIS A 174 4.09 10.95 1.26
N GLU A 175 3.10 11.02 2.15
CA GLU A 175 2.98 12.10 3.12
C GLU A 175 4.18 12.13 4.08
N TYR A 176 4.57 10.96 4.62
CA TYR A 176 5.68 10.84 5.54
C TYR A 176 7.00 11.27 4.90
N VAL A 177 7.34 10.74 3.72
CA VAL A 177 8.63 11.02 3.09
C VAL A 177 8.72 12.45 2.55
N ALA A 178 7.60 13.05 2.15
CA ALA A 178 7.58 14.47 1.80
C ALA A 178 7.90 15.36 3.02
N LYS A 179 7.33 15.04 4.19
CA LYS A 179 7.66 15.73 5.46
C LYS A 179 9.13 15.54 5.85
N GLN A 180 9.67 14.32 5.70
CA GLN A 180 11.09 14.07 6.00
C GLN A 180 12.02 14.80 5.02
N ALA A 181 11.68 14.84 3.73
CA ALA A 181 12.45 15.57 2.73
C ALA A 181 12.47 17.07 3.01
N ALA A 182 11.31 17.68 3.31
CA ALA A 182 11.24 19.09 3.70
C ALA A 182 12.12 19.39 4.93
N LYS A 183 12.07 18.53 5.95
CA LYS A 183 12.93 18.63 7.14
C LYS A 183 14.41 18.52 6.78
N ALA A 184 14.79 17.56 5.93
CA ALA A 184 16.17 17.37 5.49
C ALA A 184 16.69 18.56 4.65
N MET A 185 15.81 19.22 3.90
CA MET A 185 16.12 20.43 3.13
C MET A 185 16.13 21.70 4.00
N GLY A 186 15.68 21.64 5.25
CA GLY A 186 15.54 22.81 6.12
C GLY A 186 14.48 23.82 5.63
N MET A 187 13.48 23.34 4.88
CA MET A 187 12.44 24.16 4.26
C MET A 187 11.05 23.74 4.76
N ASP A 188 10.08 24.65 4.65
CA ASP A 188 8.68 24.30 4.87
C ASP A 188 8.16 23.49 3.68
N LEU A 189 7.44 22.39 3.94
CA LEU A 189 6.84 21.57 2.90
C LEU A 189 5.87 22.38 2.01
N ARG A 190 5.32 23.48 2.53
CA ARG A 190 4.43 24.40 1.80
C ARG A 190 5.15 25.26 0.77
N ASP A 191 6.49 25.25 0.75
CA ASP A 191 7.31 25.99 -0.21
C ASP A 191 7.95 25.08 -1.27
N LEU A 192 7.61 23.79 -1.27
CA LEU A 192 8.27 22.77 -2.10
C LEU A 192 7.35 22.10 -3.11
N LYS A 193 7.94 21.72 -4.24
CA LYS A 193 7.41 20.80 -5.26
C LYS A 193 8.25 19.53 -5.28
N LEU A 194 7.68 18.43 -4.80
CA LEU A 194 8.38 17.17 -4.61
C LEU A 194 7.76 16.07 -5.47
N ILE A 195 8.61 15.15 -5.94
CA ILE A 195 8.18 13.89 -6.53
C ILE A 195 8.63 12.77 -5.60
N ALA A 196 7.67 12.08 -4.99
CA ALA A 196 7.96 10.94 -4.13
C ALA A 196 7.77 9.63 -4.89
N CYS A 197 8.83 8.81 -4.96
CA CYS A 197 8.86 7.51 -5.63
C CYS A 197 8.89 6.40 -4.58
N HIS A 198 7.72 5.86 -4.24
CA HIS A 198 7.64 4.68 -3.38
C HIS A 198 7.81 3.44 -4.25
N LEU A 199 8.97 2.80 -4.17
CA LEU A 199 9.35 1.64 -4.96
C LEU A 199 9.53 0.42 -4.05
N GLY A 200 8.68 -0.59 -4.22
CA GLY A 200 8.70 -1.83 -3.44
C GLY A 200 7.91 -2.94 -4.14
N GLY A 201 7.37 -3.90 -3.38
CA GLY A 201 6.49 -4.94 -3.96
C GLY A 201 5.25 -4.35 -4.67
N GLY A 202 4.75 -3.22 -4.18
CA GLY A 202 3.93 -2.27 -4.93
C GLY A 202 4.72 -0.99 -5.17
N CYS A 203 4.51 -0.37 -6.32
CA CYS A 203 5.21 0.86 -6.69
C CYS A 203 4.21 1.97 -7.03
N SER A 204 4.40 3.16 -6.46
CA SER A 204 3.65 4.36 -6.88
C SER A 204 4.51 5.61 -6.80
N ILE A 205 4.19 6.58 -7.66
CA ILE A 205 4.80 7.91 -7.63
C ILE A 205 3.73 8.93 -7.29
N SER A 206 4.04 9.91 -6.45
CA SER A 206 3.18 11.05 -6.15
C SER A 206 3.87 12.36 -6.51
N ALA A 207 3.14 13.25 -7.19
CA ALA A 207 3.51 14.65 -7.33
C ALA A 207 2.91 15.44 -6.17
N ILE A 208 3.73 16.23 -5.48
CA ILE A 208 3.37 16.92 -4.25
C ILE A 208 3.70 18.40 -4.42
N GLU A 209 2.69 19.27 -4.47
CA GLU A 209 2.86 20.72 -4.53
C GLU A 209 2.41 21.33 -3.21
N TYR A 210 3.30 22.09 -2.57
CA TYR A 210 3.00 22.88 -1.38
C TYR A 210 2.36 22.03 -0.27
N GLY A 211 2.88 20.81 -0.09
CA GLY A 211 2.42 19.82 0.87
C GLY A 211 1.12 19.09 0.54
N ARG A 212 0.61 19.22 -0.68
CA ARG A 212 -0.61 18.54 -1.15
C ARG A 212 -0.29 17.59 -2.29
N SER A 213 -0.89 16.40 -2.28
CA SER A 213 -0.84 15.48 -3.41
C SER A 213 -1.65 16.06 -4.58
N VAL A 214 -0.98 16.39 -5.68
CA VAL A 214 -1.64 16.92 -6.89
C VAL A 214 -1.71 15.93 -8.03
N GLU A 215 -0.93 14.85 -7.98
CA GLU A 215 -1.02 13.70 -8.89
C GLU A 215 -0.47 12.43 -8.23
N THR A 216 -0.96 11.24 -8.61
CA THR A 216 -0.44 9.95 -8.13
C THR A 216 -0.63 8.85 -9.15
N SER A 217 0.34 7.94 -9.27
CA SER A 217 0.35 6.98 -10.39
C SER A 217 -0.69 5.87 -10.26
N MET A 218 -0.99 5.44 -9.03
CA MET A 218 -2.03 4.43 -8.82
C MET A 218 -3.41 5.05 -8.99
N GLY A 219 -4.33 4.21 -9.43
CA GLY A 219 -5.63 4.61 -9.94
C GLY A 219 -6.77 4.49 -8.96
N MET A 220 -7.91 4.03 -9.50
CA MET A 220 -9.00 3.45 -8.73
C MET A 220 -8.52 2.26 -7.91
N THR A 221 -7.61 1.47 -8.48
CA THR A 221 -7.00 0.31 -7.85
C THR A 221 -5.47 0.44 -7.81
N PRO A 222 -4.79 -0.37 -6.99
CA PRO A 222 -3.32 -0.42 -6.98
C PRO A 222 -2.68 -1.02 -8.24
N LEU A 223 -3.43 -1.25 -9.33
CA LEU A 223 -2.93 -1.88 -10.54
C LEU A 223 -2.32 -0.88 -11.53
N GLU A 224 -2.91 0.33 -11.64
CA GLU A 224 -2.44 1.39 -12.53
C GLU A 224 -1.08 1.94 -12.08
N GLY A 225 -0.31 2.46 -13.03
CA GLY A 225 0.90 3.20 -12.77
C GLY A 225 2.17 2.47 -13.20
N LEU A 226 3.05 2.31 -12.21
CA LEU A 226 4.37 1.72 -12.40
C LEU A 226 4.31 0.20 -12.61
N VAL A 227 5.35 -0.33 -13.25
CA VAL A 227 5.68 -1.76 -13.17
C VAL A 227 5.97 -2.09 -11.71
N MET A 228 5.44 -3.20 -11.21
CA MET A 228 5.63 -3.64 -9.81
C MET A 228 6.09 -5.10 -9.78
N GLY A 229 6.20 -5.70 -8.59
CA GLY A 229 6.64 -7.09 -8.44
C GLY A 229 5.84 -8.08 -9.30
N THR A 230 4.51 -8.06 -9.18
CA THR A 230 3.60 -8.98 -9.89
C THR A 230 2.50 -8.29 -10.70
N ARG A 231 2.51 -6.94 -10.72
CA ARG A 231 1.52 -6.11 -11.41
C ARG A 231 2.17 -5.38 -12.59
N PRO A 232 1.49 -5.29 -13.74
CA PRO A 232 2.07 -4.71 -14.95
C PRO A 232 2.19 -3.17 -14.89
N GLY A 233 1.37 -2.50 -14.07
CA GLY A 233 1.18 -1.05 -14.20
C GLY A 233 0.28 -0.73 -15.40
N ASP A 234 0.48 0.43 -16.03
CA ASP A 234 -0.33 0.80 -17.20
C ASP A 234 -0.13 -0.18 -18.36
N LEU A 235 -1.26 -0.58 -18.92
CA LEU A 235 -1.41 -1.38 -20.13
C LEU A 235 -2.48 -0.75 -21.03
N ASP A 236 -2.46 -1.09 -22.31
CA ASP A 236 -3.57 -0.81 -23.21
C ASP A 236 -4.78 -1.68 -22.81
N PRO A 237 -5.95 -1.09 -22.47
CA PRO A 237 -7.17 -1.85 -22.20
C PRO A 237 -7.59 -2.81 -23.33
N GLY A 238 -7.21 -2.51 -24.58
CA GLY A 238 -7.43 -3.39 -25.73
C GLY A 238 -6.78 -4.76 -25.61
N ILE A 239 -5.69 -4.89 -24.86
CA ILE A 239 -5.05 -6.18 -24.58
C ILE A 239 -5.99 -7.09 -23.77
N LEU A 240 -6.76 -6.52 -22.83
CA LEU A 240 -7.68 -7.30 -22.01
C LEU A 240 -8.82 -7.85 -22.88
N MET A 241 -9.41 -6.99 -23.72
CA MET A 241 -10.46 -7.40 -24.66
C MET A 241 -9.96 -8.48 -25.62
N PHE A 242 -8.76 -8.31 -26.16
CA PHE A 242 -8.14 -9.29 -27.04
C PHE A 242 -7.97 -10.66 -26.36
N LEU A 243 -7.47 -10.70 -25.13
CA LEU A 243 -7.28 -11.97 -24.39
C LEU A 243 -8.62 -12.65 -24.09
N GLN A 244 -9.67 -11.90 -23.75
CA GLN A 244 -11.00 -12.47 -23.57
C GLN A 244 -11.54 -13.06 -24.87
N GLU A 245 -11.41 -12.36 -25.98
CA GLU A 245 -11.91 -12.83 -27.28
C GLU A 245 -11.11 -14.01 -27.84
N LYS A 246 -9.78 -14.04 -27.64
CA LYS A 246 -8.90 -15.07 -28.21
C LYS A 246 -8.77 -16.31 -27.35
N GLU A 247 -8.61 -16.13 -26.05
CA GLU A 247 -8.35 -17.23 -25.11
C GLU A 247 -9.59 -17.59 -24.27
N GLY A 248 -10.68 -16.83 -24.40
CA GLY A 248 -11.91 -17.07 -23.63
C GLY A 248 -11.75 -16.75 -22.15
N TRP A 249 -10.76 -15.92 -21.77
CA TRP A 249 -10.44 -15.68 -20.37
C TRP A 249 -11.60 -15.05 -19.59
N SER A 250 -11.86 -15.62 -18.43
CA SER A 250 -12.73 -15.09 -17.39
C SER A 250 -12.15 -13.85 -16.71
N VAL A 251 -13.00 -13.13 -15.96
CA VAL A 251 -12.57 -11.99 -15.13
C VAL A 251 -11.56 -12.46 -14.07
N GLU A 252 -11.75 -13.65 -13.53
CA GLU A 252 -10.87 -14.27 -12.55
C GLU A 252 -9.49 -14.57 -13.13
N GLU A 253 -9.42 -15.09 -14.36
CA GLU A 253 -8.16 -15.35 -15.06
C GLU A 253 -7.41 -14.06 -15.40
N LEU A 254 -8.12 -13.04 -15.89
CA LEU A 254 -7.54 -11.71 -16.09
C LEU A 254 -6.99 -11.14 -14.77
N ASN A 255 -7.77 -11.22 -13.70
CA ASN A 255 -7.38 -10.72 -12.39
C ASN A 255 -6.14 -11.45 -11.85
N GLU A 256 -6.08 -12.77 -12.02
CA GLU A 256 -4.93 -13.60 -11.64
C GLU A 256 -3.68 -13.20 -12.42
N VAL A 257 -3.78 -13.03 -13.73
CA VAL A 257 -2.64 -12.64 -14.56
C VAL A 257 -2.16 -11.23 -14.21
N LEU A 258 -3.06 -10.27 -14.09
CA LEU A 258 -2.74 -8.87 -13.83
C LEU A 258 -2.20 -8.63 -12.41
N ASN A 259 -2.66 -9.37 -11.40
CA ASN A 259 -2.23 -9.15 -10.02
C ASN A 259 -1.10 -10.07 -9.55
N LYS A 260 -0.95 -11.28 -10.11
CA LYS A 260 -0.03 -12.30 -9.56
C LYS A 260 1.03 -12.83 -10.53
N LYS A 261 0.86 -12.63 -11.85
CA LYS A 261 1.74 -13.23 -12.87
C LYS A 261 2.41 -12.21 -13.81
N SER A 262 2.14 -10.93 -13.64
CA SER A 262 2.65 -9.84 -14.49
C SER A 262 3.84 -9.11 -13.85
N GLY A 263 4.16 -7.90 -14.32
CA GLY A 263 5.19 -7.04 -13.72
C GLY A 263 6.61 -7.60 -13.88
N LEU A 264 7.44 -7.34 -12.88
CA LEU A 264 8.81 -7.85 -12.81
C LEU A 264 8.87 -9.38 -12.91
N LYS A 265 7.92 -10.09 -12.29
CA LYS A 265 7.80 -11.54 -12.40
C LYS A 265 7.52 -12.01 -13.82
N GLY A 266 6.55 -11.38 -14.49
CA GLY A 266 6.21 -11.72 -15.86
C GLY A 266 7.36 -11.45 -16.82
N LEU A 267 8.05 -10.31 -16.67
CA LEU A 267 9.15 -9.91 -17.55
C LEU A 267 10.44 -10.71 -17.31
N SER A 268 10.78 -10.98 -16.04
CA SER A 268 11.97 -11.76 -15.69
C SER A 268 11.79 -13.27 -15.86
N GLY A 269 10.54 -13.72 -16.01
CA GLY A 269 10.17 -15.12 -16.13
C GLY A 269 10.33 -15.96 -14.85
N ALA A 270 10.77 -15.38 -13.72
CA ALA A 270 10.99 -16.17 -12.50
C ALA A 270 10.66 -15.44 -11.18
N SER A 271 11.24 -14.27 -10.92
CA SER A 271 11.14 -13.59 -9.61
C SER A 271 10.40 -12.27 -9.70
N SER A 272 9.65 -11.93 -8.65
CA SER A 272 9.08 -10.60 -8.41
C SER A 272 9.97 -9.72 -7.54
N ASP A 273 11.04 -10.27 -6.96
CA ASP A 273 11.97 -9.55 -6.10
C ASP A 273 13.08 -8.90 -6.94
N MET A 274 13.27 -7.59 -6.76
CA MET A 274 14.29 -6.85 -7.51
C MET A 274 15.71 -7.32 -7.20
N ARG A 275 15.98 -7.82 -5.99
CA ARG A 275 17.32 -8.30 -5.60
C ARG A 275 17.71 -9.51 -6.44
N ASP A 276 16.83 -10.51 -6.51
CA ASP A 276 17.04 -11.70 -7.34
C ASP A 276 17.20 -11.34 -8.82
N ILE A 277 16.42 -10.36 -9.30
CA ILE A 277 16.49 -9.90 -10.70
C ILE A 277 17.84 -9.23 -10.99
N LEU A 278 18.34 -8.39 -10.08
CA LEU A 278 19.65 -7.75 -10.21
C LEU A 278 20.78 -8.79 -10.26
N ASP A 279 20.73 -9.79 -9.38
CA ASP A 279 21.73 -10.88 -9.35
C ASP A 279 21.72 -11.68 -10.66
N ARG A 280 20.54 -12.05 -11.16
CA ARG A 280 20.40 -12.73 -12.46
C ARG A 280 20.89 -11.87 -13.62
N ALA A 281 20.57 -10.58 -13.63
CA ALA A 281 21.02 -9.65 -14.66
C ALA A 281 22.56 -9.51 -14.68
N ALA A 282 23.20 -9.52 -13.50
CA ALA A 282 24.65 -9.53 -13.36
C ALA A 282 25.27 -10.82 -13.91
N GLN A 283 24.56 -11.95 -13.81
CA GLN A 283 24.97 -13.26 -14.35
C GLN A 283 24.71 -13.45 -15.86
N GLY A 284 24.15 -12.45 -16.55
CA GLY A 284 23.92 -12.53 -18.00
C GLY A 284 22.48 -12.82 -18.43
N ASP A 285 21.52 -12.81 -17.51
CA ASP A 285 20.11 -13.06 -17.83
C ASP A 285 19.47 -11.86 -18.54
N GLU A 286 19.18 -12.01 -19.83
CA GLU A 286 18.58 -10.96 -20.67
C GLU A 286 17.14 -10.62 -20.28
N HIS A 287 16.35 -11.58 -19.77
CA HIS A 287 15.00 -11.31 -19.30
C HIS A 287 15.02 -10.46 -18.03
N ALA A 288 15.96 -10.75 -17.12
CA ALA A 288 16.17 -9.94 -15.92
C ALA A 288 16.62 -8.51 -16.27
N ARG A 289 17.56 -8.36 -17.22
CA ARG A 289 18.00 -7.04 -17.72
C ARG A 289 16.84 -6.26 -18.33
N MET A 290 16.03 -6.90 -19.17
CA MET A 290 14.87 -6.28 -19.78
C MET A 290 13.83 -5.86 -18.73
N ALA A 291 13.57 -6.69 -17.71
CA ALA A 291 12.67 -6.34 -16.62
C ALA A 291 13.10 -5.06 -15.89
N ILE A 292 14.40 -4.91 -15.59
CA ILE A 292 14.96 -3.69 -14.98
C ILE A 292 14.82 -2.49 -15.91
N GLN A 293 15.11 -2.66 -17.21
CA GLN A 293 15.01 -1.57 -18.19
C GLN A 293 13.57 -1.07 -18.34
N VAL A 294 12.59 -1.96 -18.43
CA VAL A 294 11.17 -1.60 -18.54
C VAL A 294 10.70 -0.93 -17.24
N PHE A 295 11.10 -1.45 -16.08
CA PHE A 295 10.78 -0.85 -14.78
C PHE A 295 11.32 0.59 -14.67
N THR A 296 12.62 0.77 -14.91
CA THR A 296 13.28 2.09 -14.81
C THR A 296 12.79 3.06 -15.88
N HIS A 297 12.47 2.59 -17.09
CA HIS A 297 11.85 3.40 -18.13
C HIS A 297 10.49 3.95 -17.66
N ARG A 298 9.65 3.10 -17.06
CA ARG A 298 8.33 3.53 -16.57
C ARG A 298 8.45 4.53 -15.42
N VAL A 299 9.36 4.29 -14.47
CA VAL A 299 9.65 5.24 -13.37
C VAL A 299 10.08 6.60 -13.93
N ARG A 300 11.05 6.63 -14.87
CA ARG A 300 11.52 7.87 -15.50
C ARG A 300 10.41 8.61 -16.23
N LYS A 301 9.53 7.91 -16.94
CA LYS A 301 8.38 8.50 -17.64
C LYS A 301 7.46 9.23 -16.66
N TYR A 302 7.12 8.62 -15.54
CA TYR A 302 6.26 9.23 -14.53
C TYR A 302 6.91 10.44 -13.84
N ILE A 303 8.20 10.35 -13.49
CA ILE A 303 8.95 11.48 -12.94
C ILE A 303 8.92 12.67 -13.92
N GLY A 304 9.22 12.42 -15.20
CA GLY A 304 9.19 13.45 -16.24
C GLY A 304 7.81 14.07 -16.43
N ALA A 305 6.75 13.25 -16.47
CA ALA A 305 5.38 13.72 -16.59
C ALA A 305 4.97 14.61 -15.40
N TYR A 306 5.31 14.22 -14.19
CA TYR A 306 4.94 14.96 -12.98
C TYR A 306 5.75 16.25 -12.81
N ALA A 307 7.04 16.23 -13.15
CA ALA A 307 7.86 17.44 -13.17
C ALA A 307 7.32 18.46 -14.18
N ALA A 308 6.93 18.01 -15.38
CA ALA A 308 6.33 18.87 -16.39
C ALA A 308 4.97 19.44 -15.94
N MET A 309 4.13 18.60 -15.33
CA MET A 309 2.80 19.00 -14.85
C MET A 309 2.86 20.06 -13.73
N MET A 310 3.82 19.94 -12.80
CA MET A 310 4.04 20.93 -11.74
C MET A 310 4.81 22.17 -12.23
N GLY A 311 5.33 22.16 -13.46
CA GLY A 311 6.17 23.24 -14.00
C GLY A 311 7.52 23.39 -13.27
N GLY A 312 8.08 22.29 -12.75
CA GLY A 312 9.32 22.27 -11.99
C GLY A 312 9.31 21.24 -10.86
N VAL A 313 10.48 20.94 -10.30
CA VAL A 313 10.65 20.04 -9.16
C VAL A 313 11.84 20.51 -8.32
N ASP A 314 11.65 20.59 -7.01
CA ASP A 314 12.70 20.97 -6.04
C ASP A 314 13.44 19.73 -5.51
N GLY A 315 12.76 18.57 -5.50
CA GLY A 315 13.35 17.31 -5.04
C GLY A 315 12.64 16.07 -5.55
N ILE A 316 13.41 15.02 -5.81
CA ILE A 316 12.91 13.67 -6.11
C ILE A 316 13.35 12.75 -4.98
N ILE A 317 12.38 12.08 -4.36
CA ILE A 317 12.58 11.22 -3.20
C ILE A 317 12.41 9.78 -3.65
N PHE A 318 13.34 8.91 -3.27
CA PHE A 318 13.19 7.46 -3.40
C PHE A 318 12.97 6.87 -2.01
N THR A 319 12.02 5.95 -1.89
CA THR A 319 11.68 5.23 -0.65
C THR A 319 11.09 3.87 -0.97
N GLY A 320 10.86 3.04 0.05
CA GLY A 320 10.36 1.68 -0.09
C GLY A 320 11.51 0.72 -0.39
N GLY A 321 11.26 -0.58 -0.28
CA GLY A 321 12.33 -1.59 -0.29
C GLY A 321 13.17 -1.70 -1.57
N ILE A 322 12.75 -1.10 -2.69
CA ILE A 322 13.56 -0.98 -3.92
C ILE A 322 14.20 0.42 -4.03
N GLY A 323 13.55 1.45 -3.48
CA GLY A 323 14.04 2.83 -3.58
C GLY A 323 15.14 3.18 -2.57
N GLU A 324 15.22 2.42 -1.48
CA GLU A 324 16.24 2.51 -0.41
C GLU A 324 17.36 1.48 -0.63
#